data_AF-A0A1G4B1D3-F1
#
_entry.id   AF-A0A1G4B1D3-F1
#
_cell.length_a   1.000
_cell.length_b   1.000
_cell.length_c   1.000
_cell.angle_alpha   90.00
_cell.angle_beta   90.00
_cell.angle_gamma   90.00
#
_symmetry.space_group_name_H-M   'P 1'
#
loop_
_entity.id
_entity.type
_entity.pdbx_description
1 polymer ?
#
loop_
_entity_poly.entity_id
_entity_poly.type
_entity_poly.pdbx_seq_one_letter_code
_entity_poly.pdbx_strand_id
1 'polypeptide(L)'
;MEAFTVGKAPYNYANNRPHDGWRQTLPFWIDYGKTGKATVSQESLVVWYRTSSSSACSDGDTVGNTASQLQIEFPPQLIMLDNMSFSAVLAWAAEVTVTVGGKTFTPKWPSIPDGGVGVYHGSVVLLSEPGDVNVQLSRPGRLLARLDGPAFSSASCDNGRTNWNPWVGSAVVAGSVSATMPNSRQDQGCTKGSGAKGFEELCEFNCMYNYCPGSSCLCQAVGVPNTKPPALEKDGFPAKGKSENYSGLCSNACNLGFCPEELCSEIPQTTVVPTVSEFLPPACRAGTSRAGYERFEGLCSYACNFGFCPLHVCRCTSEGGLIEPPAQIPGATGKPVVDFNDEKLCEFACSRTWCPSDVCKSKDDEETQPPTDPNDTCQASDRTYSDLPIDRNGEYMRWLLMEPENAAVTGRQYITIVNLTPHPFKLTSTHSYQMDEFNWGDIPPGKARQNVAHYTGKIGANNVDDNGEAYYDIGNTGKKFVVRATTHISDTYPRRVVFDLSGMSKGQREYKVPGQEVTVTLVITGSVSMT
;
A
#
# COMPACT_ATOMS: atom_id res chain seq x y z
N MET A 1 21.18 -1.34 -26.63
CA MET A 1 21.58 -0.01 -27.16
C MET A 1 20.36 0.79 -27.61
N GLU A 2 19.35 0.13 -28.20
CA GLU A 2 18.08 0.74 -28.63
C GLU A 2 17.31 1.51 -27.54
N ALA A 3 17.37 1.03 -26.28
CA ALA A 3 16.77 1.71 -25.13
C ALA A 3 17.29 3.14 -24.91
N PHE A 4 18.56 3.40 -25.23
CA PHE A 4 19.19 4.72 -25.05
C PHE A 4 19.01 5.62 -26.28
N THR A 5 18.80 5.04 -27.47
CA THR A 5 18.50 5.80 -28.70
C THR A 5 17.04 6.24 -28.76
N VAL A 6 16.10 5.44 -28.24
CA VAL A 6 14.68 5.79 -28.16
C VAL A 6 14.39 6.71 -26.98
N GLY A 7 14.90 6.36 -25.79
CA GLY A 7 14.65 7.13 -24.56
C GLY A 7 15.46 8.42 -24.45
N LYS A 8 16.45 8.65 -25.33
CA LYS A 8 17.34 9.82 -25.34
C LYS A 8 17.94 10.16 -23.97
N ALA A 9 18.28 9.14 -23.17
CA ALA A 9 18.90 9.35 -21.88
C ALA A 9 20.25 10.08 -22.04
N PRO A 10 20.59 11.02 -21.14
CA PRO A 10 21.81 11.84 -21.26
C PRO A 10 23.11 11.03 -21.09
N TYR A 11 23.01 9.81 -20.54
CA TYR A 11 24.10 8.85 -20.40
C TYR A 11 23.52 7.43 -20.19
N ASN A 12 24.36 6.40 -20.31
CA ASN A 12 23.98 5.02 -20.01
C ASN A 12 24.09 4.76 -18.50
N TYR A 13 22.99 5.01 -17.77
CA TYR A 13 22.93 4.83 -16.32
C TYR A 13 23.12 3.38 -15.82
N ALA A 14 23.04 2.39 -16.72
CA ALA A 14 23.26 0.98 -16.39
C ALA A 14 24.73 0.54 -16.59
N ASN A 15 25.56 1.36 -17.23
CA ASN A 15 26.95 1.03 -17.49
C ASN A 15 27.73 0.87 -16.17
N ASN A 16 28.42 -0.25 -16.01
CA ASN A 16 29.14 -0.60 -14.77
C ASN A 16 28.26 -0.46 -13.51
N ARG A 17 26.97 -0.80 -13.61
CA ARG A 17 26.01 -0.92 -12.50
C ARG A 17 25.40 -2.33 -12.52
N PRO A 18 26.20 -3.38 -12.26
CA PRO A 18 25.66 -4.73 -12.18
C PRO A 18 24.64 -4.80 -11.05
N HIS A 19 23.52 -5.49 -11.28
CA HIS A 19 22.45 -5.71 -10.29
C HIS A 19 22.28 -7.19 -9.91
N ASP A 20 23.07 -8.09 -10.52
CA ASP A 20 22.95 -9.53 -10.33
C ASP A 20 23.17 -9.97 -8.87
N GLY A 21 23.96 -9.22 -8.10
CA GLY A 21 24.21 -9.50 -6.69
C GLY A 21 22.94 -9.54 -5.84
N TRP A 22 21.89 -8.77 -6.19
CA TRP A 22 20.61 -8.84 -5.45
C TRP A 22 19.93 -10.20 -5.55
N ARG A 23 20.26 -11.00 -6.57
CA ARG A 23 19.71 -12.36 -6.72
C ARG A 23 20.28 -13.36 -5.72
N GLN A 24 21.38 -13.03 -5.02
CA GLN A 24 22.04 -13.96 -4.08
C GLN A 24 21.18 -14.32 -2.87
N THR A 25 20.20 -13.49 -2.50
CA THR A 25 19.29 -13.77 -1.37
C THR A 25 18.07 -14.58 -1.79
N LEU A 26 17.77 -14.68 -3.09
CA LEU A 26 16.57 -15.32 -3.61
C LEU A 26 16.44 -16.80 -3.22
N PRO A 27 17.51 -17.63 -3.22
CA PRO A 27 17.37 -19.03 -2.82
C PRO A 27 16.79 -19.19 -1.41
N PHE A 28 17.22 -18.36 -0.45
CA PHE A 28 16.69 -18.37 0.90
C PHE A 28 15.21 -17.95 0.93
N TRP A 29 14.86 -16.82 0.30
CA TRP A 29 13.49 -16.31 0.30
C TRP A 29 12.50 -17.23 -0.43
N ILE A 30 12.95 -17.88 -1.51
CA ILE A 30 12.15 -18.86 -2.25
C ILE A 30 11.89 -20.10 -1.39
N ASP A 31 12.92 -20.62 -0.71
CA ASP A 31 12.76 -21.75 0.21
C ASP A 31 11.80 -21.38 1.34
N TYR A 32 12.06 -20.27 2.03
CA TYR A 32 11.21 -19.77 3.12
C TYR A 32 9.75 -19.58 2.68
N GLY A 33 9.52 -18.97 1.51
CA GLY A 33 8.18 -18.76 0.98
C GLY A 33 7.45 -20.04 0.59
N LYS A 34 8.17 -21.09 0.18
CA LYS A 34 7.57 -22.38 -0.24
C LYS A 34 7.35 -23.34 0.92
N THR A 35 8.30 -23.40 1.84
CA THR A 35 8.33 -24.43 2.90
C THR A 35 7.96 -23.87 4.27
N GLY A 36 7.98 -22.54 4.43
CA GLY A 36 7.87 -21.88 5.72
C GLY A 36 9.10 -22.10 6.61
N LYS A 37 10.15 -22.79 6.16
CA LYS A 37 11.33 -23.11 6.98
C LYS A 37 12.57 -23.28 6.13
N ALA A 38 13.32 -22.19 5.93
CA ALA A 38 14.48 -22.20 5.06
C ALA A 38 15.74 -22.78 5.71
N THR A 39 16.60 -23.38 4.88
CA THR A 39 17.95 -23.79 5.27
C THR A 39 19.01 -22.99 4.52
N VAL A 40 19.91 -22.35 5.26
CA VAL A 40 21.11 -21.73 4.70
C VAL A 40 22.13 -22.83 4.40
N SER A 41 22.35 -23.09 3.11
CA SER A 41 23.37 -24.03 2.61
C SER A 41 24.66 -23.34 2.17
N GLN A 42 24.58 -22.04 1.90
CA GLN A 42 25.67 -21.23 1.36
C GLN A 42 25.56 -19.81 1.91
N GLU A 43 26.62 -19.33 2.58
CA GLU A 43 26.66 -17.96 3.06
C GLU A 43 27.12 -16.99 1.96
N SER A 44 26.61 -15.77 1.98
CA SER A 44 26.95 -14.74 0.99
C SER A 44 26.80 -13.33 1.56
N LEU A 45 27.48 -12.37 0.93
CA LEU A 45 27.38 -10.94 1.16
C LEU A 45 26.96 -10.25 -0.14
N VAL A 46 26.00 -9.34 -0.07
CA VAL A 46 25.59 -8.43 -1.14
C VAL A 46 25.75 -7.00 -0.62
N VAL A 47 26.37 -6.13 -1.41
CA VAL A 47 26.61 -4.73 -1.05
C VAL A 47 26.14 -3.86 -2.20
N TRP A 48 25.48 -2.75 -1.90
CA TRP A 48 25.12 -1.76 -2.90
C TRP A 48 25.19 -0.33 -2.38
N TYR A 49 25.62 0.58 -3.25
CA TYR A 49 25.75 2.00 -2.97
C TYR A 49 25.82 2.77 -4.30
N ARG A 50 25.56 4.07 -4.26
CA ARG A 50 25.92 4.96 -5.38
C ARG A 50 27.41 5.22 -5.34
N THR A 51 28.06 5.24 -6.49
CA THR A 51 29.52 5.44 -6.61
C THR A 51 29.97 6.90 -6.49
N SER A 52 29.03 7.82 -6.24
CA SER A 52 29.28 9.23 -5.93
C SER A 52 28.29 9.67 -4.85
N SER A 53 28.63 10.73 -4.11
CA SER A 53 27.66 11.39 -3.24
C SER A 53 26.50 11.94 -4.06
N SER A 54 25.30 11.92 -3.47
CA SER A 54 24.06 12.45 -4.02
C SER A 54 24.15 13.92 -4.42
N SER A 55 24.99 14.70 -3.73
CA SER A 55 25.22 16.13 -3.98
C SER A 55 26.52 16.42 -4.74
N ALA A 56 27.26 15.40 -5.17
CA ALA A 56 28.53 15.59 -5.86
C ALA A 56 28.39 16.30 -7.22
N CYS A 57 27.24 16.11 -7.88
CA CYS A 57 26.99 16.49 -9.26
C CYS A 57 25.52 16.92 -9.45
N SER A 58 25.18 17.42 -10.64
CA SER A 58 23.78 17.76 -10.96
C SER A 58 22.88 16.54 -10.82
N ASP A 59 21.70 16.71 -10.22
CA ASP A 59 20.66 15.67 -10.16
C ASP A 59 20.06 15.33 -11.53
N GLY A 60 20.30 16.15 -12.55
CA GLY A 60 19.77 15.97 -13.89
C GLY A 60 18.26 16.07 -13.95
N ASP A 61 17.68 16.97 -13.16
CA ASP A 61 16.24 17.18 -13.04
C ASP A 61 15.52 15.91 -12.52
N THR A 62 16.26 15.05 -11.80
CA THR A 62 15.68 13.91 -11.11
C THR A 62 14.96 14.40 -9.86
N VAL A 63 13.74 13.90 -9.63
CA VAL A 63 12.96 14.13 -8.43
C VAL A 63 12.66 12.81 -7.71
N GLY A 64 12.52 12.89 -6.39
CA GLY A 64 11.83 11.87 -5.63
C GLY A 64 10.33 12.04 -5.75
N ASN A 65 9.60 10.96 -6.00
CA ASN A 65 8.17 10.97 -6.36
C ASN A 65 7.90 11.73 -7.68
N THR A 66 6.63 11.86 -8.07
CA THR A 66 6.25 12.63 -9.26
C THR A 66 4.93 13.39 -9.08
N ALA A 67 4.93 14.67 -9.45
CA ALA A 67 3.76 15.53 -9.47
C ALA A 67 2.67 15.01 -10.41
N SER A 68 3.04 14.24 -11.44
CA SER A 68 2.09 13.61 -12.37
C SER A 68 1.20 12.54 -11.69
N GLN A 69 1.64 12.01 -10.54
CA GLN A 69 0.86 11.13 -9.67
C GLN A 69 0.26 11.88 -8.48
N LEU A 70 0.26 13.23 -8.53
CA LEU A 70 -0.25 14.13 -7.51
C LEU A 70 0.45 13.97 -6.14
N GLN A 71 1.71 13.51 -6.18
CA GLN A 71 2.58 13.35 -5.03
C GLN A 71 3.46 14.58 -4.85
N ILE A 72 3.80 14.89 -3.60
CA ILE A 72 4.83 15.89 -3.30
C ILE A 72 6.17 15.36 -3.80
N GLU A 73 6.81 16.14 -4.65
CA GLU A 73 8.16 15.88 -5.14
C GLU A 73 9.21 16.35 -4.14
N PHE A 74 10.30 15.58 -4.03
CA PHE A 74 11.42 15.86 -3.15
C PHE A 74 12.71 16.00 -3.95
N PRO A 75 13.65 16.87 -3.53
CA PRO A 75 15.02 16.76 -3.99
C PRO A 75 15.53 15.33 -3.75
N PRO A 76 16.11 14.66 -4.76
CA PRO A 76 16.42 13.24 -4.69
C PRO A 76 17.45 12.93 -3.59
N GLN A 77 18.28 13.91 -3.21
CA GLN A 77 19.26 13.77 -2.11
C GLN A 77 18.60 13.55 -0.74
N LEU A 78 17.35 13.99 -0.53
CA LEU A 78 16.64 13.82 0.74
C LEU A 78 16.09 12.41 0.93
N ILE A 79 15.83 11.69 -0.17
CA ILE A 79 15.25 10.34 -0.14
C ILE A 79 16.30 9.27 -0.45
N MET A 80 17.20 9.55 -1.40
CA MET A 80 18.28 8.67 -1.80
C MET A 80 19.52 9.01 -0.98
N LEU A 81 19.50 8.64 0.30
CA LEU A 81 20.60 8.93 1.24
C LEU A 81 21.94 8.32 0.78
N ASP A 82 23.06 8.97 1.11
CA ASP A 82 24.43 8.50 0.84
C ASP A 82 24.81 7.35 1.76
N ASN A 83 24.14 6.21 1.58
CA ASN A 83 24.33 5.00 2.37
C ASN A 83 24.93 3.89 1.52
N MET A 84 25.87 3.15 2.10
CA MET A 84 26.20 1.81 1.66
C MET A 84 25.33 0.82 2.41
N SER A 85 24.50 0.12 1.67
CA SER A 85 23.60 -0.90 2.20
C SER A 85 24.13 -2.28 1.86
N PHE A 86 23.87 -3.24 2.72
CA PHE A 86 24.32 -4.60 2.53
C PHE A 86 23.35 -5.60 3.12
N SER A 87 23.34 -6.79 2.54
CA SER A 87 22.60 -7.94 3.04
C SER A 87 23.51 -9.15 3.07
N ALA A 88 23.37 -9.99 4.08
CA ALA A 88 24.14 -11.21 4.19
C ALA A 88 23.24 -12.40 4.48
N VAL A 89 23.37 -13.47 3.70
CA VAL A 89 22.75 -14.77 4.00
C VAL A 89 23.71 -15.50 4.92
N LEU A 90 23.32 -15.75 6.16
CA LEU A 90 24.20 -16.27 7.21
C LEU A 90 23.57 -17.45 7.95
N ALA A 91 24.37 -18.48 8.17
CA ALA A 91 24.07 -19.61 9.04
C ALA A 91 24.32 -19.27 10.53
N TRP A 92 25.20 -18.30 10.80
CA TRP A 92 25.49 -17.76 12.13
C TRP A 92 25.83 -16.27 12.03
N ALA A 93 25.65 -15.52 13.10
CA ALA A 93 26.05 -14.11 13.14
C ALA A 93 27.50 -13.89 12.68
N ALA A 94 27.71 -12.80 11.94
CA ALA A 94 29.01 -12.34 11.45
C ALA A 94 29.01 -10.81 11.47
N GLU A 95 30.19 -10.21 11.45
CA GLU A 95 30.38 -8.76 11.45
C GLU A 95 30.73 -8.26 10.06
N VAL A 96 30.23 -7.08 9.72
CA VAL A 96 30.61 -6.36 8.49
C VAL A 96 31.56 -5.24 8.87
N THR A 97 32.65 -5.14 8.13
CA THR A 97 33.59 -4.00 8.19
C THR A 97 33.59 -3.34 6.82
N VAL A 98 33.38 -2.03 6.79
CA VAL A 98 33.40 -1.23 5.56
C VAL A 98 34.59 -0.29 5.63
N THR A 99 35.42 -0.24 4.60
CA THR A 99 36.50 0.73 4.46
C THR A 99 36.27 1.57 3.21
N VAL A 100 36.28 2.90 3.35
CA VAL A 100 36.18 3.84 2.24
C VAL A 100 37.28 4.89 2.39
N GLY A 101 38.13 5.05 1.37
CA GLY A 101 39.20 6.06 1.40
C GLY A 101 40.17 5.91 2.58
N GLY A 102 40.35 4.69 3.09
CA GLY A 102 41.18 4.40 4.27
C GLY A 102 40.48 4.57 5.63
N LYS A 103 39.24 5.09 5.66
CA LYS A 103 38.41 5.16 6.87
C LYS A 103 37.60 3.88 7.04
N THR A 104 37.63 3.30 8.23
CA THR A 104 36.95 2.04 8.54
C THR A 104 35.73 2.25 9.43
N PHE A 105 34.65 1.55 9.11
CA PHE A 105 33.37 1.54 9.81
C PHE A 105 33.00 0.11 10.21
N THR A 106 32.44 -0.05 11.40
CA THR A 106 31.94 -1.35 11.91
C THR A 106 30.44 -1.23 12.22
N PRO A 107 29.56 -1.25 11.20
CA PRO A 107 28.12 -1.11 11.40
C PRO A 107 27.52 -2.31 12.15
N LYS A 108 26.45 -2.05 12.90
CA LYS A 108 25.60 -3.08 13.51
C LYS A 108 24.52 -3.55 12.52
N TRP A 109 23.90 -4.69 12.80
CA TRP A 109 22.74 -5.19 12.08
C TRP A 109 21.44 -4.62 12.67
N PRO A 110 20.77 -3.65 12.04
CA PRO A 110 19.45 -3.18 12.46
C PRO A 110 18.34 -4.22 12.19
N SER A 111 18.52 -5.09 11.20
CA SER A 111 17.60 -6.17 10.87
C SER A 111 18.32 -7.51 10.95
N ILE A 112 17.86 -8.34 11.88
CA ILE A 112 18.39 -9.66 12.17
C ILE A 112 17.24 -10.66 11.94
N PRO A 113 17.45 -11.76 11.20
CA PRO A 113 16.44 -12.78 11.02
C PRO A 113 16.14 -13.48 12.36
N ASP A 114 14.89 -13.90 12.54
CA ASP A 114 14.48 -14.66 13.72
C ASP A 114 15.38 -15.87 13.96
N GLY A 115 15.89 -16.00 15.19
CA GLY A 115 16.83 -17.05 15.56
C GLY A 115 18.24 -16.96 14.96
N GLY A 116 18.57 -15.89 14.23
CA GLY A 116 19.92 -15.61 13.74
C GLY A 116 20.39 -16.46 12.55
N VAL A 117 19.47 -17.14 11.87
CA VAL A 117 19.75 -17.90 10.64
C VAL A 117 18.91 -17.32 9.51
N GLY A 118 19.56 -16.80 8.47
CA GLY A 118 18.87 -16.23 7.31
C GLY A 118 19.48 -14.95 6.81
N VAL A 119 18.65 -14.01 6.35
CA VAL A 119 19.10 -12.76 5.72
C VAL A 119 19.16 -11.64 6.73
N TYR A 120 20.36 -11.12 6.93
CA TYR A 120 20.64 -9.92 7.71
C TYR A 120 20.64 -8.70 6.79
N HIS A 121 20.16 -7.56 7.28
CA HIS A 121 20.22 -6.29 6.55
C HIS A 121 20.87 -5.20 7.41
N GLY A 122 21.75 -4.41 6.79
CA GLY A 122 22.42 -3.30 7.44
C GLY A 122 22.86 -2.23 6.45
N SER A 123 23.33 -1.12 7.01
CA SER A 123 23.83 0.00 6.23
C SER A 123 24.82 0.84 7.02
N VAL A 124 25.66 1.59 6.31
CA VAL A 124 26.51 2.65 6.87
C VAL A 124 26.37 3.92 6.04
N VAL A 125 26.31 5.07 6.71
CA VAL A 125 26.27 6.39 6.04
C VAL A 125 27.70 6.75 5.61
N LEU A 126 27.88 7.11 4.34
CA LEU A 126 29.19 7.35 3.72
C LEU A 126 29.68 8.80 3.81
N LEU A 127 28.89 9.73 4.36
CA LEU A 127 29.21 11.14 4.66
C LEU A 127 30.39 11.75 3.88
N SER A 128 30.32 11.71 2.54
CA SER A 128 31.29 12.32 1.62
C SER A 128 32.73 11.80 1.66
N GLU A 129 33.02 10.65 2.27
CA GLU A 129 34.38 10.07 2.32
C GLU A 129 34.80 9.52 0.94
N PRO A 130 35.67 10.19 0.18
CA PRO A 130 35.99 9.73 -1.16
C PRO A 130 37.08 8.65 -1.12
N GLY A 131 37.03 7.71 -2.05
CA GLY A 131 38.12 6.78 -2.31
C GLY A 131 37.68 5.33 -2.45
N ASP A 132 38.68 4.44 -2.46
CA ASP A 132 38.49 3.01 -2.71
C ASP A 132 37.58 2.38 -1.66
N VAL A 133 36.70 1.49 -2.12
CA VAL A 133 35.72 0.80 -1.29
C VAL A 133 36.12 -0.65 -1.10
N ASN A 134 36.21 -1.07 0.15
CA ASN A 134 36.39 -2.45 0.55
C ASN A 134 35.35 -2.84 1.61
N VAL A 135 34.71 -3.99 1.43
CA VAL A 135 33.76 -4.52 2.42
C VAL A 135 34.15 -5.94 2.78
N GLN A 136 34.21 -6.21 4.08
CA GLN A 136 34.59 -7.50 4.63
C GLN A 136 33.47 -8.03 5.51
N LEU A 137 33.21 -9.33 5.37
CA LEU A 137 32.37 -10.10 6.27
C LEU A 137 33.28 -11.04 7.06
N SER A 138 33.21 -11.02 8.38
CA SER A 138 34.12 -11.78 9.24
C SER A 138 33.47 -12.34 10.49
N ARG A 139 34.08 -13.39 11.03
CA ARG A 139 33.89 -13.89 12.40
C ARG A 139 35.23 -13.77 13.14
N PRO A 140 35.27 -13.87 14.48
CA PRO A 140 36.52 -13.82 15.23
C PRO A 140 37.59 -14.75 14.64
N GLY A 141 38.72 -14.17 14.22
CA GLY A 141 39.85 -14.89 13.63
C GLY A 141 39.64 -15.43 12.20
N ARG A 142 38.52 -15.14 11.53
CA ARG A 142 38.21 -15.66 10.19
C ARG A 142 37.52 -14.63 9.28
N LEU A 143 38.18 -14.26 8.19
CA LEU A 143 37.55 -13.57 7.06
C LEU A 143 36.68 -14.55 6.27
N LEU A 144 35.40 -14.22 6.07
CA LEU A 144 34.43 -15.05 5.36
C LEU A 144 34.31 -14.62 3.88
N ALA A 145 34.19 -13.32 3.65
CA ALA A 145 34.10 -12.75 2.31
C ALA A 145 34.73 -11.36 2.28
N ARG A 146 35.26 -10.99 1.11
CA ARG A 146 35.75 -9.66 0.79
C ARG A 146 35.18 -9.22 -0.55
N LEU A 147 34.80 -7.96 -0.63
CA LEU A 147 34.30 -7.32 -1.83
C LEU A 147 35.04 -5.99 -2.01
N ASP A 148 35.71 -5.82 -3.15
CA ASP A 148 36.26 -4.55 -3.56
C ASP A 148 35.30 -3.92 -4.58
N GLY A 149 34.84 -2.70 -4.29
CA GLY A 149 33.87 -1.95 -5.10
C GLY A 149 34.50 -0.75 -5.81
N PRO A 150 33.81 -0.13 -6.77
CA PRO A 150 34.26 1.12 -7.38
C PRO A 150 34.47 2.21 -6.33
N ALA A 151 35.47 3.06 -6.53
CA ALA A 151 35.72 4.18 -5.64
C ALA A 151 34.48 5.08 -5.51
N PHE A 152 34.19 5.50 -4.28
CA PHE A 152 33.17 6.51 -4.00
C PHE A 152 33.78 7.88 -4.31
N SER A 153 33.34 8.55 -5.37
CA SER A 153 33.98 9.78 -5.83
C SER A 153 33.08 10.59 -6.76
N SER A 154 33.25 11.92 -6.78
CA SER A 154 32.65 12.79 -7.80
C SER A 154 33.17 12.50 -9.21
N ALA A 155 34.33 11.86 -9.35
CA ALA A 155 34.83 11.39 -10.64
C ALA A 155 33.95 10.30 -11.27
N SER A 156 33.08 9.66 -10.48
CA SER A 156 32.12 8.66 -10.93
C SER A 156 30.84 9.27 -11.53
N CYS A 157 30.75 10.60 -11.64
CA CYS A 157 29.62 11.26 -12.28
C CYS A 157 29.70 11.17 -13.80
N ASP A 158 28.61 10.72 -14.41
CA ASP A 158 28.49 10.57 -15.85
C ASP A 158 28.04 11.92 -16.45
N ASN A 159 28.86 12.53 -17.29
CA ASN A 159 28.58 13.84 -17.92
C ASN A 159 28.21 14.95 -16.89
N GLY A 160 28.85 14.94 -15.72
CA GLY A 160 28.56 15.92 -14.65
C GLY A 160 27.22 15.72 -13.94
N ARG A 161 26.57 14.57 -14.13
CA ARG A 161 25.31 14.20 -13.48
C ARG A 161 25.49 13.03 -12.51
N THR A 162 24.74 13.07 -11.42
CA THR A 162 24.66 11.98 -10.45
C THR A 162 23.96 10.79 -11.10
N ASN A 163 24.62 9.63 -11.08
CA ASN A 163 23.98 8.37 -11.45
C ASN A 163 23.29 7.77 -10.24
N TRP A 164 21.97 7.88 -10.21
CA TRP A 164 21.11 7.41 -9.11
C TRP A 164 21.02 5.88 -9.01
N ASN A 165 21.48 5.17 -10.05
CA ASN A 165 21.51 3.72 -10.07
C ASN A 165 22.68 3.18 -9.22
N PRO A 166 22.44 2.31 -8.24
CA PRO A 166 23.52 1.79 -7.40
C PRO A 166 24.39 0.79 -8.16
N TRP A 167 25.67 0.74 -7.78
CA TRP A 167 26.50 -0.43 -8.07
C TRP A 167 26.15 -1.53 -7.07
N VAL A 168 26.03 -2.78 -7.52
CA VAL A 168 25.76 -3.94 -6.65
C VAL A 168 26.86 -4.97 -6.84
N GLY A 169 27.58 -5.25 -5.76
CA GLY A 169 28.54 -6.34 -5.70
C GLY A 169 28.06 -7.46 -4.80
N SER A 170 28.56 -8.67 -5.03
CA SER A 170 28.30 -9.81 -4.15
C SER A 170 29.48 -10.74 -4.05
N ALA A 171 29.63 -11.40 -2.91
CA ALA A 171 30.65 -12.42 -2.66
C ALA A 171 30.01 -13.63 -1.97
N VAL A 172 30.31 -14.82 -2.47
CA VAL A 172 29.93 -16.09 -1.85
C VAL A 172 31.05 -16.52 -0.90
N VAL A 173 30.70 -16.92 0.32
CA VAL A 173 31.66 -17.42 1.30
C VAL A 173 32.14 -18.80 0.88
N ALA A 174 33.45 -19.06 0.92
CA ALA A 174 33.97 -20.36 0.53
C ALA A 174 33.51 -21.49 1.48
N GLY A 175 33.06 -22.60 0.89
CA GLY A 175 32.57 -23.77 1.59
C GLY A 175 31.03 -23.78 1.79
N SER A 176 30.50 -24.96 2.08
CA SER A 176 29.08 -25.16 2.38
C SER A 176 28.81 -25.08 3.88
N VAL A 177 27.61 -24.65 4.23
CA VAL A 177 27.08 -24.67 5.60
C VAL A 177 25.76 -25.44 5.60
N SER A 178 25.21 -25.70 6.78
CA SER A 178 23.86 -26.24 6.91
C SER A 178 23.28 -25.75 8.22
N ALA A 179 22.49 -24.68 8.14
CA ALA A 179 21.74 -24.16 9.28
C ALA A 179 20.30 -23.90 8.86
N THR A 180 19.36 -24.57 9.51
CA THR A 180 17.93 -24.35 9.29
C THR A 180 17.45 -23.31 10.28
N MET A 181 16.54 -22.42 9.83
CA MET A 181 15.86 -21.50 10.72
C MET A 181 15.24 -22.25 11.90
N PRO A 182 15.37 -21.77 13.15
CA PRO A 182 14.86 -22.50 14.31
C PRO A 182 13.33 -22.59 14.29
N ASN A 183 12.67 -21.47 13.99
CA ASN A 183 11.22 -21.36 13.96
C ASN A 183 10.69 -21.41 12.53
N SER A 184 9.50 -21.99 12.36
CA SER A 184 8.83 -22.02 11.06
C SER A 184 7.89 -20.81 10.91
N ARG A 185 7.49 -20.49 9.67
CA ARG A 185 6.65 -19.33 9.35
C ARG A 185 5.33 -19.30 10.13
N GLN A 186 4.75 -20.46 10.42
CA GLN A 186 3.52 -20.62 11.20
C GLN A 186 3.68 -20.26 12.69
N ASP A 187 4.90 -20.37 13.22
CA ASP A 187 5.22 -20.03 14.61
C ASP A 187 5.66 -18.55 14.73
N GLN A 188 5.79 -17.87 13.60
CA GLN A 188 6.25 -16.51 13.50
C GLN A 188 5.11 -15.53 13.27
N GLY A 189 5.19 -14.39 13.94
CA GLY A 189 4.30 -13.27 13.78
C GLY A 189 5.06 -11.96 13.70
N CYS A 190 4.32 -10.85 13.62
CA CYS A 190 4.96 -9.56 13.77
C CYS A 190 5.51 -9.40 15.20
N THR A 191 6.71 -8.85 15.33
CA THR A 191 7.37 -8.60 16.62
C THR A 191 7.75 -7.13 16.79
N LYS A 192 7.73 -6.37 15.70
CA LYS A 192 7.95 -4.92 15.68
C LYS A 192 7.15 -4.34 14.55
N GLY A 193 6.36 -3.31 14.83
CA GLY A 193 5.64 -2.58 13.79
C GLY A 193 5.61 -1.09 14.08
N SER A 194 5.13 -0.34 13.10
CA SER A 194 4.90 1.11 13.19
C SER A 194 3.65 1.44 12.37
N GLY A 195 3.20 2.67 12.37
CA GLY A 195 1.97 3.11 11.71
C GLY A 195 2.12 4.48 11.07
N ALA A 196 1.06 4.93 10.38
CA ALA A 196 0.97 6.31 9.94
C ALA A 196 0.99 7.30 11.12
N LYS A 197 1.18 8.58 10.85
CA LYS A 197 1.13 9.63 11.88
C LYS A 197 -0.17 9.53 12.68
N GLY A 198 -0.05 9.44 14.00
CA GLY A 198 -1.19 9.25 14.91
C GLY A 198 -1.58 7.79 15.18
N PHE A 199 -1.00 6.82 14.48
CA PHE A 199 -1.19 5.38 14.69
C PHE A 199 0.08 4.68 15.22
N GLU A 200 1.24 5.34 15.15
CA GLU A 200 2.56 4.78 15.48
C GLU A 200 2.58 4.07 16.84
N GLU A 201 2.22 4.76 17.93
CA GLU A 201 2.23 4.22 19.29
C GLU A 201 1.35 2.95 19.44
N LEU A 202 0.14 2.99 18.87
CA LEU A 202 -0.76 1.83 18.90
C LEU A 202 -0.22 0.69 18.03
N CYS A 203 0.33 0.97 16.87
CA CYS A 203 0.91 -0.05 15.99
C CYS A 203 2.16 -0.68 16.61
N GLU A 204 3.04 0.11 17.24
CA GLU A 204 4.18 -0.40 17.98
C GLU A 204 3.74 -1.37 19.08
N PHE A 205 2.72 -0.98 19.86
CA PHE A 205 2.17 -1.84 20.91
C PHE A 205 1.57 -3.13 20.36
N ASN A 206 0.65 -2.99 19.41
CA ASN A 206 -0.15 -4.09 18.91
C ASN A 206 0.69 -5.09 18.10
N CYS A 207 1.58 -4.59 17.24
CA CYS A 207 2.37 -5.42 16.36
C CYS A 207 3.38 -6.30 17.11
N MET A 208 3.86 -5.93 18.30
CA MET A 208 4.77 -6.79 19.08
C MET A 208 4.11 -8.10 19.58
N TYR A 209 2.78 -8.10 19.66
CA TYR A 209 1.95 -9.23 20.07
C TYR A 209 1.27 -9.92 18.89
N ASN A 210 1.81 -9.75 17.67
CA ASN A 210 1.27 -10.28 16.42
C ASN A 210 -0.14 -9.81 16.05
N TYR A 211 -0.65 -8.73 16.66
CA TYR A 211 -1.83 -8.02 16.16
C TYR A 211 -1.37 -6.83 15.31
N CYS A 212 -1.11 -7.04 14.03
CA CYS A 212 -0.55 -6.01 13.15
C CYS A 212 -1.38 -5.87 11.87
N PRO A 213 -2.56 -5.22 11.93
CA PRO A 213 -3.44 -5.10 10.77
C PRO A 213 -2.78 -4.27 9.67
N GLY A 214 -2.53 -4.88 8.51
CA GLY A 214 -1.83 -4.23 7.38
C GLY A 214 -2.57 -3.03 6.78
N SER A 215 -3.84 -2.82 7.11
CA SER A 215 -4.60 -1.62 6.76
C SER A 215 -4.17 -0.38 7.53
N SER A 216 -3.60 -0.56 8.73
CA SER A 216 -3.31 0.53 9.67
C SER A 216 -1.85 0.56 10.12
N CYS A 217 -1.19 -0.61 10.12
CA CYS A 217 0.16 -0.79 10.63
C CYS A 217 1.07 -1.46 9.58
N LEU A 218 2.37 -1.19 9.70
CA LEU A 218 3.45 -1.80 8.94
C LEU A 218 4.27 -2.70 9.88
N CYS A 219 4.36 -3.98 9.55
CA CYS A 219 5.28 -4.88 10.24
C CYS A 219 6.72 -4.65 9.77
N GLN A 220 7.61 -4.33 10.72
CA GLN A 220 9.02 -4.05 10.49
C GLN A 220 9.93 -5.24 10.80
N ALA A 221 9.46 -6.19 11.63
CA ALA A 221 10.18 -7.42 11.94
C ALA A 221 9.23 -8.59 12.20
N VAL A 222 9.64 -9.77 11.74
CA VAL A 222 8.92 -11.04 11.92
C VAL A 222 9.79 -11.97 12.76
N GLY A 223 9.18 -12.65 13.73
CA GLY A 223 9.83 -13.63 14.60
C GLY A 223 8.83 -14.26 15.57
N VAL A 224 9.30 -14.93 16.62
CA VAL A 224 8.41 -15.42 17.68
C VAL A 224 7.77 -14.23 18.40
N PRO A 225 6.44 -14.07 18.36
CA PRO A 225 5.77 -12.96 19.03
C PRO A 225 6.02 -12.94 20.53
N ASN A 226 5.95 -11.75 21.13
CA ASN A 226 5.98 -11.64 22.59
C ASN A 226 4.76 -12.33 23.19
N THR A 227 4.93 -12.92 24.38
CA THR A 227 3.80 -13.44 25.16
C THR A 227 2.85 -12.30 25.50
N LYS A 228 1.58 -12.42 25.09
CA LYS A 228 0.54 -11.44 25.41
C LYS A 228 0.40 -11.30 26.93
N PRO A 229 0.23 -10.07 27.47
CA PRO A 229 -0.26 -9.88 28.82
C PRO A 229 -1.61 -10.58 29.02
N PRO A 230 -1.99 -10.94 30.27
CA PRO A 230 -3.34 -11.41 30.56
C PRO A 230 -4.38 -10.40 30.08
N ALA A 231 -5.42 -10.89 29.40
CA ALA A 231 -6.54 -10.07 29.00
C ALA A 231 -7.25 -9.51 30.25
N LEU A 232 -7.57 -8.21 30.22
CA LEU A 232 -8.30 -7.54 31.29
C LEU A 232 -9.82 -7.63 31.13
N GLU A 233 -10.30 -8.21 30.03
CA GLU A 233 -11.72 -8.27 29.66
C GLU A 233 -12.36 -6.87 29.59
N LYS A 234 -11.55 -5.88 29.16
CA LYS A 234 -11.96 -4.48 28.99
C LYS A 234 -12.17 -4.15 27.51
N ASP A 235 -13.25 -3.42 27.23
CA ASP A 235 -13.44 -2.83 25.91
C ASP A 235 -12.53 -1.60 25.73
N GLY A 236 -12.06 -1.41 24.50
CA GLY A 236 -11.30 -0.22 24.08
C GLY A 236 -11.92 0.38 22.83
N PHE A 237 -12.12 1.69 22.85
CA PHE A 237 -12.74 2.49 21.79
C PHE A 237 -11.79 3.61 21.33
N PRO A 238 -11.98 4.19 20.15
CA PRO A 238 -11.30 5.43 19.77
C PRO A 238 -11.59 6.56 20.77
N ALA A 239 -10.60 7.39 21.06
CA ALA A 239 -10.80 8.62 21.84
C ALA A 239 -11.68 9.63 21.08
N LYS A 240 -12.23 10.61 21.80
CA LYS A 240 -13.05 11.66 21.21
C LYS A 240 -12.28 12.40 20.10
N GLY A 241 -12.89 12.53 18.93
CA GLY A 241 -12.26 13.19 17.78
C GLY A 241 -11.33 12.29 16.96
N LYS A 242 -11.20 11.01 17.32
CA LYS A 242 -10.54 9.99 16.49
C LYS A 242 -11.55 9.31 15.56
N SER A 243 -11.06 8.75 14.48
CA SER A 243 -11.87 8.01 13.52
C SER A 243 -12.10 6.56 13.97
N GLU A 244 -13.02 5.88 13.30
CA GLU A 244 -13.26 4.44 13.49
C GLU A 244 -12.05 3.56 13.12
N ASN A 245 -11.07 4.11 12.40
CA ASN A 245 -9.86 3.36 12.02
C ASN A 245 -9.01 2.95 13.24
N TYR A 246 -9.22 3.59 14.39
CA TYR A 246 -8.56 3.27 15.65
C TYR A 246 -9.18 2.08 16.38
N SER A 247 -10.40 1.67 16.03
CA SER A 247 -11.21 0.78 16.87
C SER A 247 -10.55 -0.57 17.14
N GLY A 248 -10.04 -1.24 16.11
CA GLY A 248 -9.36 -2.54 16.29
C GLY A 248 -8.09 -2.44 17.15
N LEU A 249 -7.28 -1.40 16.92
CA LEU A 249 -6.05 -1.16 17.65
C LEU A 249 -6.30 -0.78 19.12
N CYS A 250 -7.29 0.08 19.38
CA CYS A 250 -7.69 0.45 20.73
C CYS A 250 -8.31 -0.72 21.49
N SER A 251 -9.14 -1.52 20.83
CA SER A 251 -9.74 -2.71 21.44
C SER A 251 -8.68 -3.68 21.96
N ASN A 252 -7.73 -4.06 21.11
CA ASN A 252 -6.69 -5.00 21.51
C ASN A 252 -5.72 -4.36 22.52
N ALA A 253 -5.33 -3.11 22.33
CA ALA A 253 -4.40 -2.42 23.22
C ALA A 253 -4.95 -2.23 24.63
N CYS A 254 -6.16 -1.67 24.77
CA CYS A 254 -6.76 -1.39 26.08
C CYS A 254 -7.01 -2.68 26.86
N ASN A 255 -7.44 -3.75 26.18
CA ASN A 255 -7.61 -5.04 26.83
C ASN A 255 -6.30 -5.63 27.37
N LEU A 256 -5.16 -5.33 26.75
CA LEU A 256 -3.84 -5.77 27.21
C LEU A 256 -3.20 -4.77 28.19
N GLY A 257 -3.97 -3.81 28.70
CA GLY A 257 -3.53 -2.83 29.69
C GLY A 257 -2.86 -1.59 29.13
N PHE A 258 -2.87 -1.40 27.80
CA PHE A 258 -2.30 -0.22 27.14
C PHE A 258 -3.41 0.62 26.49
N CYS A 259 -3.90 1.63 27.21
CA CYS A 259 -5.02 2.46 26.76
C CYS A 259 -4.65 3.96 26.82
N PRO A 260 -3.86 4.47 25.87
CA PRO A 260 -3.46 5.89 25.86
C PRO A 260 -4.67 6.81 25.63
N GLU A 261 -5.01 7.65 26.60
CA GLU A 261 -6.25 8.47 26.62
C GLU A 261 -6.39 9.43 25.41
N GLU A 262 -5.27 9.85 24.82
CA GLU A 262 -5.25 10.70 23.63
C GLU A 262 -5.67 9.97 22.34
N LEU A 263 -5.59 8.63 22.32
CA LEU A 263 -5.89 7.80 21.15
C LEU A 263 -7.09 6.89 21.39
N CYS A 264 -7.25 6.40 22.61
CA CYS A 264 -8.25 5.43 23.00
C CYS A 264 -9.05 5.87 24.23
N SER A 265 -10.19 5.24 24.44
CA SER A 265 -11.06 5.43 25.60
C SER A 265 -11.61 4.08 26.06
N GLU A 266 -11.78 3.90 27.37
CA GLU A 266 -12.48 2.74 27.94
C GLU A 266 -14.01 2.84 27.79
N ILE A 267 -14.54 4.00 27.35
CA ILE A 267 -15.97 4.25 27.17
C ILE A 267 -16.21 4.72 25.73
N PRO A 268 -17.30 4.29 25.05
CA PRO A 268 -17.61 4.74 23.70
C PRO A 268 -17.64 6.27 23.58
N GLN A 269 -16.91 6.80 22.59
CA GLN A 269 -16.88 8.22 22.25
C GLN A 269 -17.48 8.47 20.86
N THR A 270 -17.85 9.72 20.58
CA THR A 270 -18.22 10.13 19.21
C THR A 270 -16.98 10.14 18.32
N THR A 271 -17.00 9.32 17.26
CA THR A 271 -15.95 9.27 16.25
C THR A 271 -16.17 10.29 15.13
N VAL A 272 -15.11 10.60 14.39
CA VAL A 272 -15.16 11.45 13.19
C VAL A 272 -15.00 10.60 11.93
N VAL A 273 -15.65 11.01 10.85
CA VAL A 273 -15.43 10.42 9.52
C VAL A 273 -14.38 11.28 8.80
N PRO A 274 -13.16 10.77 8.56
CA PRO A 274 -12.15 11.53 7.84
C PRO A 274 -12.63 11.83 6.41
N THR A 275 -12.41 13.06 5.94
CA THR A 275 -12.69 13.45 4.55
C THR A 275 -11.65 12.92 3.57
N VAL A 276 -10.46 12.59 4.08
CA VAL A 276 -9.38 11.90 3.38
C VAL A 276 -8.87 10.77 4.25
N SER A 277 -8.39 9.69 3.62
CA SER A 277 -7.81 8.57 4.37
C SER A 277 -6.60 9.03 5.17
N GLU A 278 -6.58 8.69 6.46
CA GLU A 278 -5.50 8.99 7.40
C GLU A 278 -4.21 8.20 7.10
N PHE A 279 -4.29 7.24 6.17
CA PHE A 279 -3.19 6.41 5.71
C PHE A 279 -2.60 6.90 4.38
N LEU A 280 -3.16 7.96 3.77
CA LEU A 280 -2.60 8.56 2.57
C LEU A 280 -1.53 9.59 2.94
N PRO A 281 -0.43 9.68 2.16
CA PRO A 281 0.52 10.77 2.29
C PRO A 281 -0.16 12.11 1.95
N PRO A 282 0.35 13.24 2.47
CA PRO A 282 -0.14 14.55 2.09
C PRO A 282 0.15 14.84 0.61
N ALA A 283 -0.74 15.64 0.01
CA ALA A 283 -0.55 16.27 -1.28
C ALA A 283 -0.36 17.79 -1.09
N CYS A 284 0.20 18.44 -2.11
CA CYS A 284 0.23 19.89 -2.11
C CYS A 284 -1.20 20.47 -2.23
N ARG A 285 -1.46 21.56 -1.51
CA ARG A 285 -2.74 22.29 -1.48
C ARG A 285 -2.62 23.76 -1.85
N ALA A 286 -1.41 24.29 -1.94
CA ALA A 286 -1.15 25.62 -2.44
C ALA A 286 0.30 25.70 -2.88
N GLY A 287 0.58 26.48 -3.90
CA GLY A 287 1.95 26.72 -4.34
C GLY A 287 2.13 28.07 -4.99
N THR A 288 3.39 28.43 -5.18
CA THR A 288 3.84 29.67 -5.83
C THR A 288 5.00 29.30 -6.75
N SER A 289 5.31 30.15 -7.73
CA SER A 289 6.45 29.95 -8.59
C SER A 289 7.77 30.10 -7.82
N ARG A 290 8.82 29.45 -8.32
CA ARG A 290 10.19 29.68 -7.85
C ARG A 290 10.81 30.90 -8.51
N ALA A 291 11.85 31.43 -7.89
CA ALA A 291 12.66 32.50 -8.47
C ALA A 291 13.19 32.08 -9.86
N GLY A 292 13.02 32.93 -10.86
CA GLY A 292 13.33 32.65 -12.27
C GLY A 292 12.18 32.01 -13.07
N TYR A 293 11.06 31.68 -12.42
CA TYR A 293 9.89 31.04 -13.00
C TYR A 293 8.61 31.86 -12.75
N GLU A 294 8.73 33.17 -12.48
CA GLU A 294 7.63 34.05 -12.04
C GLU A 294 6.45 34.09 -13.02
N ARG A 295 6.73 33.86 -14.31
CA ARG A 295 5.69 33.76 -15.35
C ARG A 295 4.69 32.62 -15.12
N PHE A 296 5.09 31.60 -14.35
CA PHE A 296 4.25 30.45 -14.02
C PHE A 296 3.53 30.62 -12.69
N GLU A 297 3.53 31.81 -12.07
CA GLU A 297 2.90 32.05 -10.77
C GLU A 297 1.44 31.57 -10.74
N GLY A 298 0.65 31.95 -11.75
CA GLY A 298 -0.73 31.49 -11.88
C GLY A 298 -0.84 29.97 -12.04
N LEU A 299 0.01 29.37 -12.88
CA LEU A 299 0.02 27.92 -13.11
C LEU A 299 0.37 27.15 -11.84
N CYS A 300 1.40 27.59 -11.11
CA CYS A 300 1.78 27.00 -9.84
C CYS A 300 0.68 27.16 -8.78
N SER A 301 0.07 28.34 -8.68
CA SER A 301 -1.05 28.57 -7.75
C SER A 301 -2.22 27.63 -8.01
N TYR A 302 -2.61 27.47 -9.28
CA TYR A 302 -3.69 26.57 -9.68
C TYR A 302 -3.34 25.08 -9.53
N ALA A 303 -2.24 24.64 -10.14
CA ALA A 303 -1.93 23.21 -10.23
C ALA A 303 -1.55 22.62 -8.87
N CYS A 304 -0.78 23.36 -8.07
CA CYS A 304 -0.39 22.91 -6.72
C CYS A 304 -1.58 22.79 -5.77
N ASN A 305 -2.71 23.47 -6.03
CA ASN A 305 -3.94 23.29 -5.25
C ASN A 305 -4.54 21.88 -5.40
N PHE A 306 -4.21 21.18 -6.50
CA PHE A 306 -4.67 19.82 -6.79
C PHE A 306 -3.56 18.78 -6.69
N GLY A 307 -2.46 19.08 -6.01
CA GLY A 307 -1.32 18.18 -5.84
C GLY A 307 -0.34 18.11 -7.02
N PHE A 308 -0.67 18.66 -8.18
CA PHE A 308 0.27 18.76 -9.30
C PHE A 308 1.21 19.96 -9.08
N CYS A 309 2.31 19.73 -8.37
CA CYS A 309 3.24 20.79 -7.98
C CYS A 309 4.70 20.42 -8.29
N PRO A 310 5.15 20.56 -9.56
CA PRO A 310 6.50 20.18 -9.96
C PRO A 310 7.57 20.99 -9.23
N LEU A 311 8.53 20.31 -8.62
CA LEU A 311 9.49 20.90 -7.69
C LEU A 311 10.42 21.94 -8.35
N HIS A 312 10.76 21.79 -9.63
CA HIS A 312 11.70 22.69 -10.31
C HIS A 312 11.10 24.06 -10.64
N VAL A 313 9.79 24.12 -10.91
CA VAL A 313 9.09 25.34 -11.33
C VAL A 313 8.30 25.95 -10.17
N CYS A 314 7.71 25.09 -9.32
CA CYS A 314 6.82 25.50 -8.24
C CYS A 314 7.40 25.18 -6.86
N ARG A 315 6.92 25.91 -5.85
CA ARG A 315 7.15 25.66 -4.43
C ARG A 315 5.80 25.41 -3.76
N CYS A 316 5.64 24.23 -3.17
CA CYS A 316 4.51 23.95 -2.30
C CYS A 316 4.57 24.82 -1.04
N THR A 317 3.49 25.52 -0.72
CA THR A 317 3.37 26.43 0.44
C THR A 317 2.38 25.92 1.48
N SER A 318 1.55 24.93 1.13
CA SER A 318 0.61 24.27 2.04
C SER A 318 0.39 22.83 1.62
N GLU A 319 0.26 21.93 2.60
CA GLU A 319 0.03 20.50 2.41
C GLU A 319 -1.28 20.06 3.07
N GLY A 320 -1.89 18.99 2.58
CA GLY A 320 -3.03 18.34 3.21
C GLY A 320 -3.56 17.19 2.38
N GLY A 321 -4.80 16.76 2.62
CA GLY A 321 -5.44 15.72 1.81
C GLY A 321 -5.53 16.12 0.33
N LEU A 322 -5.42 15.17 -0.60
CA LEU A 322 -5.57 15.48 -2.02
C LEU A 322 -6.96 16.07 -2.33
N ILE A 323 -6.99 17.17 -3.07
CA ILE A 323 -8.21 17.70 -3.68
C ILE A 323 -8.27 17.11 -5.09
N GLU A 324 -9.36 16.43 -5.41
CA GLU A 324 -9.55 15.86 -6.75
C GLU A 324 -9.52 17.01 -7.80
N PRO A 325 -8.63 16.94 -8.80
CA PRO A 325 -8.59 17.96 -9.84
C PRO A 325 -9.87 17.91 -10.67
N PRO A 326 -10.27 19.02 -11.31
CA PRO A 326 -11.35 19.01 -12.28
C PRO A 326 -11.13 17.94 -13.35
N ALA A 327 -12.23 17.35 -13.82
CA ALA A 327 -12.21 16.36 -14.89
C ALA A 327 -11.48 16.90 -16.12
N GLN A 328 -10.77 16.01 -16.82
CA GLN A 328 -10.12 16.39 -18.05
C GLN A 328 -11.15 16.54 -19.18
N ILE A 329 -10.98 17.58 -19.98
CA ILE A 329 -11.75 17.81 -21.19
C ILE A 329 -11.14 16.93 -22.29
N PRO A 330 -11.90 16.02 -22.92
CA PRO A 330 -11.37 15.14 -23.96
C PRO A 330 -10.68 15.91 -25.08
N GLY A 331 -9.45 15.51 -25.43
CA GLY A 331 -8.67 16.13 -26.51
C GLY A 331 -8.00 17.47 -26.17
N ALA A 332 -8.41 18.11 -25.07
CA ALA A 332 -7.80 19.36 -24.62
C ALA A 332 -6.40 19.12 -24.03
N THR A 333 -5.45 19.97 -24.42
CA THR A 333 -4.08 19.97 -23.93
C THR A 333 -3.46 21.34 -24.18
N GLY A 334 -2.33 21.60 -23.54
CA GLY A 334 -1.61 22.86 -23.67
C GLY A 334 -0.12 22.68 -23.63
N LYS A 335 0.59 23.64 -24.22
CA LYS A 335 2.05 23.75 -24.19
C LYS A 335 2.44 25.19 -23.87
N PRO A 336 3.63 25.45 -23.31
CA PRO A 336 4.06 26.81 -23.02
C PRO A 336 4.20 27.65 -24.32
N VAL A 337 3.88 28.95 -24.24
CA VAL A 337 3.91 29.87 -25.40
C VAL A 337 5.31 30.04 -25.98
N VAL A 338 6.34 29.87 -25.16
CA VAL A 338 7.75 29.82 -25.55
C VAL A 338 8.32 28.44 -25.21
N ASP A 339 9.39 28.06 -25.91
CA ASP A 339 10.11 26.82 -25.66
C ASP A 339 10.84 26.89 -24.31
N PHE A 340 10.09 26.59 -23.26
CA PHE A 340 10.52 26.63 -21.87
C PHE A 340 9.97 25.38 -21.19
N ASN A 341 10.76 24.73 -20.34
CA ASN A 341 10.28 23.57 -19.59
C ASN A 341 9.32 24.03 -18.48
N ASP A 342 8.02 23.86 -18.71
CA ASP A 342 6.96 24.17 -17.76
C ASP A 342 6.60 22.97 -16.87
N GLU A 343 7.36 21.87 -16.94
CA GLU A 343 7.09 20.62 -16.20
C GLU A 343 5.65 20.12 -16.39
N LYS A 344 5.10 20.31 -17.60
CA LYS A 344 3.73 19.94 -17.99
C LYS A 344 2.62 20.70 -17.25
N LEU A 345 2.92 21.86 -16.66
CA LEU A 345 1.92 22.72 -16.03
C LEU A 345 0.82 23.15 -17.03
N CYS A 346 1.18 23.54 -18.25
CA CYS A 346 0.21 23.88 -19.30
C CYS A 346 -0.60 22.68 -19.74
N GLU A 347 0.01 21.49 -19.85
CA GLU A 347 -0.72 20.26 -20.16
C GLU A 347 -1.75 19.95 -19.05
N PHE A 348 -1.35 20.07 -17.79
CA PHE A 348 -2.23 19.84 -16.64
C PHE A 348 -3.38 20.85 -16.58
N ALA A 349 -3.09 22.14 -16.73
CA ALA A 349 -4.09 23.20 -16.66
C ALA A 349 -5.04 23.18 -17.87
N CYS A 350 -4.50 23.19 -19.09
CA CYS A 350 -5.28 23.32 -20.32
C CYS A 350 -6.06 22.06 -20.70
N SER A 351 -5.71 20.89 -20.15
CA SER A 351 -6.59 19.70 -20.26
C SER A 351 -7.82 19.79 -19.34
N ARG A 352 -8.01 20.89 -18.62
CA ARG A 352 -9.07 21.10 -17.61
C ARG A 352 -9.71 22.47 -17.80
N THR A 353 -10.45 22.94 -16.79
CA THR A 353 -11.28 24.14 -16.83
C THR A 353 -10.52 25.48 -16.93
N TRP A 354 -9.19 25.47 -17.03
CA TRP A 354 -8.40 26.71 -17.04
C TRP A 354 -7.14 26.62 -17.90
N CYS A 355 -7.07 27.42 -18.96
CA CYS A 355 -5.90 27.52 -19.84
C CYS A 355 -5.52 29.02 -20.05
N PRO A 356 -4.47 29.53 -19.37
CA PRO A 356 -4.08 30.93 -19.49
C PRO A 356 -3.29 31.19 -20.79
N SER A 357 -3.84 31.99 -21.70
CA SER A 357 -3.29 32.21 -23.05
C SER A 357 -2.00 33.04 -23.11
N ASP A 358 -1.68 33.77 -22.04
CA ASP A 358 -0.44 34.53 -21.88
C ASP A 358 0.77 33.62 -21.60
N VAL A 359 0.53 32.41 -21.10
CA VAL A 359 1.58 31.45 -20.71
C VAL A 359 1.47 30.13 -21.48
N CYS A 360 0.26 29.70 -21.85
CA CYS A 360 -0.01 28.44 -22.53
C CYS A 360 -0.68 28.67 -23.89
N LYS A 361 -0.34 27.82 -24.87
CA LYS A 361 -1.04 27.66 -26.15
C LYS A 361 -1.92 26.43 -26.03
N SER A 362 -3.23 26.59 -26.24
CA SER A 362 -4.13 25.45 -26.32
C SER A 362 -3.96 24.77 -27.68
N LYS A 363 -4.32 23.49 -27.76
CA LYS A 363 -4.36 22.77 -29.05
C LYS A 363 -5.42 23.33 -30.00
N ASP A 364 -6.39 24.09 -29.50
CA ASP A 364 -7.46 24.72 -30.27
C ASP A 364 -6.99 25.93 -31.11
N ASP A 365 -5.77 26.42 -30.88
CA ASP A 365 -5.15 27.48 -31.70
C ASP A 365 -4.60 26.97 -33.06
N GLU A 366 -4.63 25.65 -33.32
CA GLU A 366 -4.47 25.05 -34.65
C GLU A 366 -5.83 24.56 -35.19
N GLU A 367 -6.48 25.42 -35.98
CA GLU A 367 -7.53 25.17 -36.98
C GLU A 367 -8.67 24.19 -36.62
N THR A 368 -9.78 24.79 -36.17
CA THR A 368 -11.18 24.31 -36.20
C THR A 368 -11.44 22.84 -35.80
N GLN A 369 -11.87 22.65 -34.55
CA GLN A 369 -12.76 21.54 -34.20
C GLN A 369 -14.22 22.06 -34.11
N PRO A 370 -15.23 21.22 -34.43
CA PRO A 370 -16.64 21.62 -34.42
C PRO A 370 -17.09 22.02 -33.01
N PRO A 371 -18.22 22.75 -32.87
CA PRO A 371 -18.72 23.15 -31.55
C PRO A 371 -18.89 21.91 -30.65
N THR A 372 -18.40 22.01 -29.41
CA THR A 372 -18.70 21.05 -28.35
C THR A 372 -20.21 21.01 -28.12
N ASP A 373 -20.74 19.79 -28.09
CA ASP A 373 -22.14 19.55 -27.74
C ASP A 373 -22.36 20.09 -26.31
N PRO A 374 -23.35 20.97 -26.06
CA PRO A 374 -23.69 21.44 -24.72
C PRO A 374 -24.02 20.32 -23.70
N ASN A 375 -24.10 19.06 -24.13
CA ASN A 375 -24.18 17.89 -23.27
C ASN A 375 -22.86 17.42 -22.63
N ASP A 376 -21.69 17.99 -22.97
CA ASP A 376 -20.37 17.52 -22.49
C ASP A 376 -19.80 18.33 -21.31
N THR A 377 -20.69 18.77 -20.40
CA THR A 377 -20.33 19.39 -19.11
C THR A 377 -20.80 18.48 -17.98
N CYS A 378 -19.97 18.19 -16.96
CA CYS A 378 -20.40 17.40 -15.80
C CYS A 378 -21.61 18.06 -15.11
N GLN A 379 -22.79 17.50 -15.35
CA GLN A 379 -24.02 17.95 -14.74
C GLN A 379 -24.21 17.20 -13.42
N ALA A 380 -24.86 17.83 -12.45
CA ALA A 380 -25.24 17.13 -11.21
C ALA A 380 -26.12 15.89 -11.48
N SER A 381 -26.78 15.84 -12.64
CA SER A 381 -27.51 14.67 -13.15
C SER A 381 -26.61 13.51 -13.60
N ASP A 382 -25.34 13.74 -13.89
CA ASP A 382 -24.38 12.69 -14.36
C ASP A 382 -23.78 11.89 -13.19
N ARG A 383 -24.15 12.26 -11.96
CA ARG A 383 -23.69 11.62 -10.74
C ARG A 383 -24.08 10.14 -10.71
N THR A 384 -23.07 9.26 -10.67
CA THR A 384 -23.26 7.80 -10.67
C THR A 384 -23.34 7.18 -9.27
N TYR A 385 -23.37 7.97 -8.21
CA TYR A 385 -23.45 7.49 -6.82
C TYR A 385 -24.61 8.14 -6.06
N SER A 386 -25.15 7.48 -5.05
CA SER A 386 -26.32 7.94 -4.28
C SER A 386 -25.93 8.48 -2.90
N ASP A 387 -26.61 9.54 -2.44
CA ASP A 387 -26.49 10.03 -1.04
C ASP A 387 -27.35 9.24 -0.05
N LEU A 388 -28.22 8.36 -0.54
CA LEU A 388 -29.09 7.58 0.32
C LEU A 388 -28.27 6.80 1.37
N PRO A 389 -28.64 6.90 2.65
CA PRO A 389 -28.01 6.11 3.70
C PRO A 389 -28.33 4.64 3.49
N ILE A 390 -27.43 3.78 3.96
CA ILE A 390 -27.70 2.34 4.06
C ILE A 390 -28.55 2.10 5.32
N ASP A 391 -29.51 1.18 5.21
CA ASP A 391 -30.47 0.81 6.25
C ASP A 391 -29.85 0.04 7.43
N ARG A 392 -28.55 -0.26 7.37
CA ARG A 392 -27.82 -1.05 8.36
C ARG A 392 -26.40 -0.52 8.56
N ASN A 393 -26.02 -0.34 9.82
CA ASN A 393 -24.62 -0.17 10.20
C ASN A 393 -23.94 -1.55 10.21
N GLY A 394 -22.72 -1.62 9.69
CA GLY A 394 -21.95 -2.86 9.71
C GLY A 394 -21.67 -3.32 11.14
N GLU A 395 -21.85 -4.61 11.37
CA GLU A 395 -21.43 -5.29 12.59
C GLU A 395 -20.02 -5.85 12.41
N TYR A 396 -19.28 -5.89 13.51
CA TYR A 396 -17.96 -6.49 13.57
C TYR A 396 -17.91 -7.43 14.77
N MET A 397 -17.17 -8.53 14.63
CA MET A 397 -16.90 -9.41 15.77
C MET A 397 -16.05 -8.63 16.78
N ARG A 398 -16.51 -8.56 18.03
CA ARG A 398 -15.72 -8.00 19.11
C ARG A 398 -14.48 -8.87 19.31
N TRP A 399 -13.31 -8.24 19.40
CA TRP A 399 -12.03 -8.94 19.43
C TRP A 399 -11.92 -9.97 20.59
N LEU A 400 -12.60 -9.75 21.74
CA LEU A 400 -12.65 -10.69 22.87
C LEU A 400 -13.25 -12.07 22.49
N LEU A 401 -14.10 -12.11 21.46
CA LEU A 401 -14.73 -13.31 20.93
C LEU A 401 -13.92 -13.96 19.79
N MET A 402 -12.78 -13.37 19.39
CA MET A 402 -11.87 -13.95 18.40
C MET A 402 -10.93 -15.00 19.00
N GLU A 403 -10.83 -15.10 20.33
CA GLU A 403 -10.12 -16.18 21.00
C GLU A 403 -10.93 -17.49 20.85
N PRO A 404 -10.35 -18.62 20.39
CA PRO A 404 -11.08 -19.85 20.07
C PRO A 404 -11.89 -20.43 21.23
N GLU A 405 -11.48 -20.10 22.46
CA GLU A 405 -12.06 -20.56 23.72
C GLU A 405 -13.38 -19.83 24.06
N ASN A 406 -13.53 -18.60 23.56
CA ASN A 406 -14.63 -17.67 23.85
C ASN A 406 -15.54 -17.41 22.64
N ALA A 407 -15.16 -17.91 21.46
CA ALA A 407 -16.00 -17.89 20.27
C ALA A 407 -17.25 -18.76 20.49
N ALA A 408 -18.29 -18.18 21.07
CA ALA A 408 -19.60 -18.80 21.08
C ALA A 408 -20.02 -19.07 19.62
N VAL A 409 -20.43 -20.31 19.33
CA VAL A 409 -20.89 -20.69 18.00
C VAL A 409 -22.07 -19.80 17.63
N THR A 410 -21.86 -18.84 16.74
CA THR A 410 -22.98 -18.16 16.09
C THR A 410 -23.22 -18.86 14.76
N GLY A 411 -24.48 -19.04 14.41
CA GLY A 411 -24.83 -19.45 13.06
C GLY A 411 -24.65 -18.31 12.06
N ARG A 412 -23.99 -17.19 12.38
CA ARG A 412 -24.02 -15.96 11.56
C ARG A 412 -22.97 -15.97 10.45
N GLN A 413 -23.39 -15.51 9.28
CA GLN A 413 -22.53 -15.21 8.14
C GLN A 413 -22.79 -13.79 7.65
N TYR A 414 -21.71 -13.03 7.45
CA TYR A 414 -21.76 -11.69 6.89
C TYR A 414 -21.35 -11.71 5.42
N ILE A 415 -22.27 -11.30 4.55
CA ILE A 415 -22.04 -11.21 3.10
C ILE A 415 -22.08 -9.73 2.69
N THR A 416 -20.94 -9.16 2.36
CA THR A 416 -20.84 -7.75 1.94
C THR A 416 -20.98 -7.64 0.44
N ILE A 417 -21.87 -6.77 -0.03
CA ILE A 417 -22.00 -6.45 -1.46
C ILE A 417 -21.67 -4.98 -1.67
N VAL A 418 -20.75 -4.72 -2.60
CA VAL A 418 -20.29 -3.39 -3.00
C VAL A 418 -20.82 -3.07 -4.39
N ASN A 419 -21.64 -2.02 -4.49
CA ASN A 419 -22.19 -1.53 -5.75
C ASN A 419 -21.33 -0.37 -6.28
N LEU A 420 -20.44 -0.67 -7.23
CA LEU A 420 -19.64 0.33 -7.95
C LEU A 420 -20.17 0.55 -9.37
N THR A 421 -21.48 0.40 -9.56
CA THR A 421 -22.19 0.66 -10.82
C THR A 421 -23.06 1.91 -10.66
N PRO A 422 -23.44 2.59 -11.76
CA PRO A 422 -24.40 3.70 -11.71
C PRO A 422 -25.85 3.25 -11.41
N HIS A 423 -26.11 1.95 -11.29
CA HIS A 423 -27.46 1.40 -11.15
C HIS A 423 -27.72 0.90 -9.74
N PRO A 424 -28.90 1.17 -9.15
CA PRO A 424 -29.22 0.62 -7.84
C PRO A 424 -29.39 -0.90 -7.93
N PHE A 425 -28.87 -1.64 -6.95
CA PHE A 425 -29.23 -3.04 -6.79
C PHE A 425 -30.48 -3.09 -5.92
N LYS A 426 -31.60 -3.43 -6.56
CA LYS A 426 -32.91 -3.51 -5.92
C LYS A 426 -33.18 -4.94 -5.51
N LEU A 427 -33.39 -5.14 -4.21
CA LEU A 427 -33.80 -6.43 -3.68
C LEU A 427 -35.25 -6.69 -4.10
N THR A 428 -35.45 -7.70 -4.93
CA THR A 428 -36.77 -8.03 -5.48
C THR A 428 -37.53 -9.01 -4.59
N SER A 429 -36.82 -10.02 -4.08
CA SER A 429 -37.39 -11.00 -3.18
C SER A 429 -36.29 -11.66 -2.36
N THR A 430 -36.69 -12.16 -1.19
CA THR A 430 -35.89 -13.07 -0.39
C THR A 430 -36.68 -14.35 -0.12
N HIS A 431 -35.95 -15.45 0.03
CA HIS A 431 -36.46 -16.70 0.56
C HIS A 431 -35.46 -17.23 1.57
N SER A 432 -35.93 -17.77 2.69
CA SER A 432 -35.04 -18.41 3.67
C SER A 432 -35.77 -19.53 4.38
N TYR A 433 -35.08 -20.65 4.55
CA TYR A 433 -35.51 -21.83 5.29
C TYR A 433 -34.44 -22.17 6.33
N GLN A 434 -34.88 -22.47 7.56
CA GLN A 434 -34.01 -22.82 8.70
C GLN A 434 -32.96 -21.76 9.05
N MET A 435 -33.31 -20.47 8.87
CA MET A 435 -32.50 -19.33 9.31
C MET A 435 -33.24 -18.52 10.38
N ASP A 436 -32.52 -18.16 11.45
CA ASP A 436 -33.03 -17.31 12.53
C ASP A 436 -33.03 -15.81 12.14
N GLU A 437 -32.16 -15.40 11.22
CA GLU A 437 -32.14 -14.05 10.63
C GLU A 437 -31.70 -14.15 9.15
N PHE A 438 -32.43 -13.49 8.25
CA PHE A 438 -32.01 -13.34 6.86
C PHE A 438 -32.24 -11.89 6.41
N ASN A 439 -31.25 -11.03 6.70
CA ASN A 439 -31.36 -9.58 6.55
C ASN A 439 -30.61 -9.08 5.31
N TRP A 440 -31.39 -8.71 4.31
CA TRP A 440 -30.95 -8.23 3.00
C TRP A 440 -31.68 -6.95 2.65
N GLY A 441 -31.06 -6.09 1.85
CA GLY A 441 -31.65 -4.81 1.47
C GLY A 441 -31.10 -4.26 0.17
N ASP A 442 -31.68 -3.15 -0.27
CA ASP A 442 -31.24 -2.39 -1.43
C ASP A 442 -29.83 -1.87 -1.25
N ILE A 443 -29.08 -1.77 -2.36
CA ILE A 443 -27.71 -1.24 -2.36
C ILE A 443 -27.63 -0.12 -3.39
N PRO A 444 -27.72 1.14 -2.95
CA PRO A 444 -27.61 2.28 -3.84
C PRO A 444 -26.25 2.33 -4.57
N PRO A 445 -26.18 3.02 -5.72
CA PRO A 445 -24.93 3.27 -6.43
C PRO A 445 -23.86 3.89 -5.52
N GLY A 446 -22.63 3.38 -5.58
CA GLY A 446 -21.48 3.86 -4.80
C GLY A 446 -21.53 3.52 -3.30
N LYS A 447 -22.39 2.57 -2.89
CA LYS A 447 -22.51 2.11 -1.49
C LYS A 447 -22.16 0.63 -1.34
N ALA A 448 -21.87 0.24 -0.11
CA ALA A 448 -21.72 -1.15 0.30
C ALA A 448 -22.71 -1.48 1.40
N ARG A 449 -23.26 -2.69 1.39
CA ARG A 449 -24.12 -3.20 2.45
C ARG A 449 -23.58 -4.53 2.96
N GLN A 450 -23.43 -4.65 4.27
CA GLN A 450 -23.18 -5.93 4.94
C GLN A 450 -24.54 -6.62 5.17
N ASN A 451 -24.74 -7.77 4.57
CA ASN A 451 -25.95 -8.59 4.69
C ASN A 451 -25.71 -9.74 5.66
N VAL A 452 -26.78 -10.28 6.26
CA VAL A 452 -26.66 -11.35 7.26
C VAL A 452 -27.51 -12.56 6.90
N ALA A 453 -26.89 -13.73 6.98
CA ALA A 453 -27.56 -15.02 7.04
C ALA A 453 -27.18 -15.71 8.37
N HIS A 454 -28.15 -15.85 9.26
CA HIS A 454 -28.00 -16.52 10.55
C HIS A 454 -28.71 -17.86 10.51
N TYR A 455 -27.95 -18.94 10.39
CA TYR A 455 -28.44 -20.31 10.38
C TYR A 455 -28.99 -20.67 11.77
N THR A 456 -30.08 -21.43 11.81
CA THR A 456 -30.76 -21.71 13.08
C THR A 456 -29.92 -22.58 14.01
N GLY A 457 -29.79 -22.16 15.27
CA GLY A 457 -29.13 -22.93 16.32
C GLY A 457 -30.08 -23.80 17.15
N LYS A 458 -31.36 -23.88 16.78
CA LYS A 458 -32.41 -24.50 17.61
C LYS A 458 -32.20 -26.01 17.74
N ILE A 459 -32.30 -26.51 18.98
CA ILE A 459 -32.20 -27.93 19.30
C ILE A 459 -33.30 -28.69 18.52
N GLY A 460 -32.90 -29.64 17.68
CA GLY A 460 -33.78 -30.46 16.85
C GLY A 460 -33.97 -29.96 15.40
N ALA A 461 -33.35 -28.84 15.02
CA ALA A 461 -33.29 -28.42 13.62
C ALA A 461 -32.31 -29.31 12.82
N ASN A 462 -32.65 -29.59 11.56
CA ASN A 462 -31.81 -30.33 10.64
C ASN A 462 -31.04 -29.32 9.77
N ASN A 463 -29.71 -29.36 9.75
CA ASN A 463 -28.88 -28.42 9.01
C ASN A 463 -28.45 -28.92 7.61
N VAL A 464 -29.02 -30.04 7.17
CA VAL A 464 -28.68 -30.69 5.89
C VAL A 464 -29.12 -29.87 4.69
N ASP A 465 -30.21 -29.11 4.80
CA ASP A 465 -30.86 -28.39 3.71
C ASP A 465 -31.13 -26.90 4.00
N ASP A 466 -30.36 -26.30 4.93
CA ASP A 466 -30.44 -24.86 5.21
C ASP A 466 -30.20 -24.07 3.92
N ASN A 467 -31.09 -23.12 3.62
CA ASN A 467 -30.99 -22.32 2.40
C ASN A 467 -31.62 -20.94 2.56
N GLY A 468 -30.93 -19.93 2.05
CA GLY A 468 -31.40 -18.55 1.96
C GLY A 468 -30.97 -17.94 0.64
N GLU A 469 -31.88 -17.27 -0.04
CA GLU A 469 -31.69 -16.69 -1.36
C GLU A 469 -32.15 -15.23 -1.39
N ALA A 470 -31.31 -14.35 -1.91
CA ALA A 470 -31.62 -12.94 -2.14
C ALA A 470 -31.50 -12.62 -3.63
N TYR A 471 -32.59 -12.11 -4.21
CA TYR A 471 -32.73 -11.86 -5.64
C TYR A 471 -32.65 -10.37 -5.93
N TYR A 472 -31.73 -9.98 -6.82
CA TYR A 472 -31.46 -8.58 -7.13
C TYR A 472 -31.69 -8.26 -8.60
N ASP A 473 -32.37 -7.14 -8.84
CA ASP A 473 -32.43 -6.46 -10.12
C ASP A 473 -31.42 -5.30 -10.15
N ILE A 474 -30.70 -5.14 -11.25
CA ILE A 474 -29.73 -4.05 -11.44
C ILE A 474 -30.40 -2.91 -12.18
N GLY A 475 -30.97 -1.96 -11.42
CA GLY A 475 -31.71 -0.81 -11.96
C GLY A 475 -32.68 -1.22 -13.07
N ASN A 476 -32.66 -0.47 -14.17
CA ASN A 476 -33.49 -0.75 -15.35
C ASN A 476 -32.74 -1.57 -16.43
N THR A 477 -31.60 -2.19 -16.09
CA THR A 477 -30.73 -2.85 -17.10
C THR A 477 -31.27 -4.19 -17.60
N GLY A 478 -32.32 -4.73 -16.97
CA GLY A 478 -32.82 -6.08 -17.20
C GLY A 478 -31.89 -7.19 -16.65
N LYS A 479 -30.71 -6.85 -16.14
CA LYS A 479 -29.77 -7.80 -15.54
C LYS A 479 -30.14 -8.09 -14.09
N LYS A 480 -29.86 -9.32 -13.69
CA LYS A 480 -30.17 -9.85 -12.36
C LYS A 480 -29.01 -10.63 -11.79
N PHE A 481 -28.94 -10.72 -10.47
CA PHE A 481 -28.07 -11.67 -9.78
C PHE A 481 -28.76 -12.23 -8.55
N VAL A 482 -28.33 -13.41 -8.12
CA VAL A 482 -28.85 -14.07 -6.92
C VAL A 482 -27.69 -14.38 -5.99
N VAL A 483 -27.90 -14.18 -4.69
CA VAL A 483 -26.95 -14.61 -3.67
C VAL A 483 -27.60 -15.70 -2.83
N ARG A 484 -26.93 -16.83 -2.69
CA ARG A 484 -27.40 -17.96 -1.89
C ARG A 484 -26.47 -18.20 -0.71
N ALA A 485 -27.05 -18.40 0.47
CA ALA A 485 -26.39 -18.90 1.66
C ALA A 485 -26.99 -20.29 1.94
N THR A 486 -26.21 -21.36 1.78
CA THR A 486 -26.74 -22.74 1.85
C THR A 486 -25.76 -23.71 2.51
N THR A 487 -26.23 -24.90 2.91
CA THR A 487 -25.39 -26.01 3.37
C THR A 487 -25.30 -27.13 2.33
N HIS A 488 -24.08 -27.62 2.09
CA HIS A 488 -23.78 -28.80 1.28
C HIS A 488 -23.16 -29.87 2.20
N ILE A 489 -24.00 -30.78 2.70
CA ILE A 489 -23.58 -31.92 3.56
C ILE A 489 -23.62 -33.21 2.73
N SER A 490 -22.64 -34.11 2.82
CA SER A 490 -21.44 -34.09 3.69
C SER A 490 -20.23 -33.44 3.00
N ASP A 491 -19.74 -32.32 3.53
CA ASP A 491 -18.46 -31.68 3.17
C ASP A 491 -17.78 -31.16 4.44
N THR A 492 -16.44 -31.09 4.44
CA THR A 492 -15.64 -30.62 5.59
C THR A 492 -16.00 -29.19 6.04
N TYR A 493 -16.46 -28.34 5.12
CA TYR A 493 -16.82 -26.95 5.41
C TYR A 493 -18.24 -26.66 4.92
N PRO A 494 -19.29 -27.29 5.46
CA PRO A 494 -20.57 -27.49 4.77
C PRO A 494 -21.30 -26.21 4.35
N ARG A 495 -21.08 -25.06 5.01
CA ARG A 495 -21.73 -23.79 4.63
C ARG A 495 -21.13 -23.24 3.33
N ARG A 496 -21.97 -22.60 2.51
CA ARG A 496 -21.65 -22.03 1.20
C ARG A 496 -22.23 -20.64 1.05
N VAL A 497 -21.47 -19.78 0.38
CA VAL A 497 -21.99 -18.55 -0.23
C VAL A 497 -21.85 -18.70 -1.75
N VAL A 498 -22.97 -18.67 -2.47
CA VAL A 498 -23.00 -18.77 -3.93
C VAL A 498 -23.44 -17.45 -4.51
N PHE A 499 -22.65 -16.88 -5.40
CA PHE A 499 -23.05 -15.76 -6.23
C PHE A 499 -23.41 -16.28 -7.62
N ASP A 500 -24.69 -16.22 -7.94
CA ASP A 500 -25.24 -16.55 -9.25
C ASP A 500 -25.32 -15.28 -10.08
N LEU A 501 -24.33 -15.10 -10.96
CA LEU A 501 -24.20 -13.96 -11.86
C LEU A 501 -24.62 -14.35 -13.29
N SER A 502 -25.39 -15.43 -13.45
CA SER A 502 -25.82 -15.93 -14.75
C SER A 502 -26.74 -14.93 -15.47
N GLY A 503 -27.55 -14.18 -14.70
CA GLY A 503 -28.33 -13.04 -15.22
C GLY A 503 -27.49 -11.86 -15.73
N MET A 504 -26.16 -11.94 -15.62
CA MET A 504 -25.17 -11.04 -16.21
C MET A 504 -24.23 -11.74 -17.19
N SER A 505 -24.51 -12.99 -17.58
CA SER A 505 -23.64 -13.83 -18.42
C SER A 505 -22.23 -14.06 -17.83
N LYS A 506 -22.11 -14.14 -16.49
CA LYS A 506 -20.83 -14.38 -15.78
C LYS A 506 -20.75 -15.73 -15.05
N GLY A 507 -21.80 -16.55 -15.16
CA GLY A 507 -21.88 -17.86 -14.49
C GLY A 507 -22.04 -17.75 -12.98
N GLN A 508 -21.71 -18.82 -12.25
CA GLN A 508 -21.86 -18.89 -10.80
C GLN A 508 -20.50 -19.12 -10.13
N ARG A 509 -20.34 -18.59 -8.92
CA ARG A 509 -19.16 -18.86 -8.09
C ARG A 509 -19.59 -19.21 -6.67
N GLU A 510 -19.10 -20.36 -6.20
CA GLU A 510 -19.36 -20.89 -4.86
C GLU A 510 -18.11 -20.70 -3.98
N TYR A 511 -18.30 -20.20 -2.76
CA TYR A 511 -17.27 -20.04 -1.74
C TYR A 511 -17.56 -20.93 -0.55
N LYS A 512 -16.56 -21.74 -0.15
CA LYS A 512 -16.59 -22.51 1.10
C LYS A 512 -16.36 -21.58 2.28
N VAL A 513 -17.03 -21.83 3.40
CA VAL A 513 -16.90 -21.03 4.61
C VAL A 513 -16.22 -21.89 5.69
N PRO A 514 -14.88 -21.80 5.84
CA PRO A 514 -14.14 -22.71 6.70
C PRO A 514 -14.15 -22.34 8.19
N GLY A 515 -14.57 -21.13 8.53
CA GLY A 515 -14.69 -20.63 9.91
C GLY A 515 -16.14 -20.41 10.33
N GLN A 516 -16.34 -20.15 11.62
CA GLN A 516 -17.68 -20.02 12.22
C GLN A 516 -18.40 -18.72 11.81
N GLU A 517 -17.67 -17.60 11.72
CA GLU A 517 -18.13 -16.31 11.16
C GLU A 517 -17.12 -15.81 10.12
N VAL A 518 -17.17 -16.33 8.89
CA VAL A 518 -16.34 -15.83 7.77
C VAL A 518 -17.13 -14.83 6.95
N THR A 519 -16.48 -13.73 6.58
CA THR A 519 -17.06 -12.73 5.69
C THR A 519 -16.75 -13.04 4.23
N VAL A 520 -17.74 -12.87 3.35
CA VAL A 520 -17.54 -13.00 1.91
C VAL A 520 -18.00 -11.71 1.23
N THR A 521 -17.15 -11.15 0.37
CA THR A 521 -17.43 -9.88 -0.31
C THR A 521 -17.61 -10.06 -1.81
N LEU A 522 -18.71 -9.54 -2.35
CA LEU A 522 -18.94 -9.39 -3.79
C LEU A 522 -18.77 -7.92 -4.18
N VAL A 523 -17.91 -7.66 -5.15
CA VAL A 523 -17.75 -6.34 -5.77
C VAL A 523 -18.23 -6.43 -7.22
N ILE A 524 -19.22 -5.62 -7.58
CA ILE A 524 -19.67 -5.49 -8.96
C ILE A 524 -19.29 -4.10 -9.45
N THR A 525 -18.50 -4.05 -10.52
CA THR A 525 -18.07 -2.83 -11.21
C THR A 525 -18.59 -2.85 -12.65
N GLY A 526 -18.78 -1.67 -13.24
CA GLY A 526 -19.10 -1.55 -14.67
C GLY A 526 -19.81 -0.27 -15.03
N SER A 527 -19.45 0.30 -16.18
CA SER A 527 -19.92 1.58 -16.70
C SER A 527 -20.69 1.41 -18.01
N VAL A 528 -21.54 0.38 -18.14
CA VAL A 528 -22.36 0.27 -19.35
C VAL A 528 -23.43 1.36 -19.27
N SER A 529 -23.11 2.51 -19.81
CA SER A 529 -24.03 3.60 -20.11
C SER A 529 -25.17 3.03 -20.96
N MET A 530 -26.40 3.28 -20.53
CA MET A 530 -27.55 3.12 -21.43
C MET A 530 -27.42 4.22 -22.48
N THR A 531 -27.10 3.84 -23.72
CA THR A 531 -27.53 4.60 -24.90
C THR A 531 -29.01 4.38 -25.11
#